data_AF-A0A8I1SFR0-F1
#
_entry.id   AF-A0A8I1SFR0-F1
#
_cell.length_a   1.000
_cell.length_b   1.000
_cell.length_c   1.000
_cell.angle_alpha   90.00
_cell.angle_beta   90.00
_cell.angle_gamma   90.00
#
_symmetry.space_group_name_H-M   'P 1'
#
loop_
_entity.id
_entity.type
_entity.pdbx_description
1 polymer ?
#
loop_
_entity_poly.entity_id
_entity_poly.type
_entity_poly.pdbx_seq_one_letter_code
_entity_poly.pdbx_strand_id
1 'polypeptide(L)'
;MVGASMVQSDAQVVPHPDEVMGSLLARRAWRAAHNTASFVKAMGLPWDVWCRDIDRSVNSLFLDKVAEGLGIERECARAMTVNTFLSKCGVPVQAIGFEPWITYVGLVRWKRIRYGQMYCCGCLDCPDRYLCRDWRIASNWLCPVHSLPLQDCCPKCGKPFTPYRDDELVMARCGRCITSLAGHDQQPVSDEELELHRHIQSLWNDARSGRPGPLCALYRHLSEVAVYDPRFALAGEHWSYWRTWERAALLRSQEGFITRLASHPSRGALVWCGYSRARDLSAGPKRRAASMPIDPQRRAQLLLDLARRVRWPRRSRARVSR
;
A
#
# COMPACT_ATOMS: atom_id res chain seq x y z
N MET A 1 14.95 -36.50 -14.07
CA MET A 1 15.26 -35.94 -12.73
C MET A 1 13.95 -35.80 -12.00
N VAL A 2 13.81 -36.56 -10.93
CA VAL A 2 12.55 -36.80 -10.19
C VAL A 2 12.07 -35.47 -9.62
N GLY A 3 10.88 -35.04 -10.05
CA GLY A 3 10.17 -33.93 -9.43
C GLY A 3 9.88 -34.31 -7.98
N ALA A 4 10.48 -33.59 -7.04
CA ALA A 4 10.14 -33.73 -5.65
C ALA A 4 8.66 -33.33 -5.51
N SER A 5 7.79 -34.34 -5.37
CA SER A 5 6.42 -34.15 -4.92
C SER A 5 6.50 -33.37 -3.62
N MET A 6 6.06 -32.11 -3.64
CA MET A 6 5.91 -31.32 -2.42
C MET A 6 5.11 -32.17 -1.45
N VAL A 7 5.69 -32.44 -0.28
CA VAL A 7 5.02 -33.13 0.82
C VAL A 7 3.73 -32.36 1.08
N GLN A 8 2.60 -32.95 0.66
CA GLN A 8 1.27 -32.50 1.02
C GLN A 8 1.16 -32.75 2.52
N SER A 9 1.49 -31.76 3.35
CA SER A 9 1.12 -31.83 4.77
C SER A 9 -0.37 -31.48 4.87
N ASP A 10 -1.13 -32.38 5.49
CA ASP A 10 -2.60 -32.43 5.58
C ASP A 10 -3.28 -31.27 6.34
N ALA A 11 -2.65 -30.10 6.42
CA ALA A 11 -3.26 -28.89 6.94
C ALA A 11 -3.02 -27.74 5.95
N GLN A 12 -3.88 -27.67 4.93
CA GLN A 12 -3.88 -26.57 3.98
C GLN A 12 -4.16 -25.26 4.73
N VAL A 13 -3.15 -24.38 4.82
CA VAL A 13 -3.36 -23.01 5.30
C VAL A 13 -4.36 -22.33 4.36
N VAL A 14 -5.50 -21.94 4.92
CA VAL A 14 -6.60 -21.33 4.19
C VAL A 14 -6.36 -19.82 4.09
N PRO A 15 -6.58 -19.19 2.92
CA PRO A 15 -6.50 -17.74 2.78
C PRO A 15 -7.55 -17.04 3.65
N HIS A 16 -7.18 -15.95 4.35
CA HIS A 16 -8.19 -15.08 4.94
C HIS A 16 -8.80 -14.14 3.87
N PRO A 17 -10.07 -13.73 4.01
CA PRO A 17 -10.76 -12.89 3.01
C PRO A 17 -10.05 -11.55 2.71
N ASP A 18 -9.32 -11.03 3.68
CA ASP A 18 -8.62 -9.77 3.66
C ASP A 18 -7.09 -9.94 3.68
N GLU A 19 -6.56 -11.15 3.48
CA GLU A 19 -5.12 -11.39 3.51
C GLU A 19 -4.40 -10.87 2.26
N VAL A 20 -3.19 -10.32 2.45
CA VAL A 20 -2.30 -9.97 1.32
C VAL A 20 -1.56 -11.20 0.78
N MET A 21 -1.25 -11.16 -0.52
CA MET A 21 -0.64 -12.29 -1.23
C MET A 21 0.67 -12.79 -0.59
N GLY A 22 1.57 -11.88 -0.23
CA GLY A 22 2.83 -12.24 0.40
C GLY A 22 2.67 -12.90 1.77
N SER A 23 1.62 -12.53 2.52
CA SER A 23 1.30 -13.15 3.82
C SER A 23 0.96 -14.63 3.65
N LEU A 24 0.07 -14.95 2.70
CA LEU A 24 -0.31 -16.33 2.43
C LEU A 24 0.89 -17.15 1.93
N LEU A 25 1.69 -16.59 1.01
CA LEU A 25 2.91 -17.25 0.53
C LEU A 25 3.89 -17.55 1.68
N ALA A 26 4.07 -16.60 2.62
CA ALA A 26 4.94 -16.79 3.77
C ALA A 26 4.40 -17.86 4.74
N ARG A 27 3.09 -17.82 5.06
CA ARG A 27 2.45 -18.84 5.91
C ARG A 27 2.50 -20.23 5.29
N ARG A 28 2.24 -20.35 3.97
CA ARG A 28 2.33 -21.62 3.23
C ARG A 28 3.75 -22.16 3.20
N ALA A 29 4.75 -21.31 2.95
CA ALA A 29 6.16 -21.69 3.00
C ALA A 29 6.56 -22.21 4.38
N TRP A 30 6.20 -21.47 5.44
CA TRP A 30 6.48 -21.84 6.83
C TRP A 30 5.83 -23.18 7.20
N ARG A 31 4.56 -23.38 6.84
CA ARG A 31 3.85 -24.64 7.12
C ARG A 31 4.45 -25.83 6.37
N ALA A 32 5.04 -25.59 5.21
CA ALA A 32 5.76 -26.59 4.42
C ALA A 32 7.22 -26.77 4.87
N ALA A 33 7.66 -26.12 5.95
CA ALA A 33 9.06 -26.12 6.41
C ALA A 33 10.07 -25.64 5.34
N HIS A 34 9.64 -24.73 4.48
CA HIS A 34 10.48 -24.08 3.47
C HIS A 34 10.70 -22.61 3.81
N ASN A 35 11.89 -22.10 3.51
CA ASN A 35 12.06 -20.64 3.44
C ASN A 35 11.22 -20.08 2.28
N THR A 36 10.75 -18.84 2.44
CA THR A 36 9.83 -18.18 1.51
C THR A 36 10.38 -18.10 0.07
N ALA A 37 11.69 -17.92 -0.12
CA ALA A 37 12.32 -17.85 -1.43
C ALA A 37 12.35 -19.21 -2.16
N SER A 38 12.71 -20.28 -1.46
CA SER A 38 12.70 -21.64 -2.01
C SER A 38 11.27 -22.09 -2.34
N PHE A 39 10.29 -21.75 -1.50
CA PHE A 39 8.90 -22.12 -1.71
C PHE A 39 8.33 -21.50 -3.00
N VAL A 40 8.47 -20.18 -3.18
CA VAL A 40 7.97 -19.53 -4.42
C VAL A 40 8.71 -20.00 -5.67
N LYS A 41 10.00 -20.33 -5.55
CA LYS A 41 10.78 -20.92 -6.66
C LYS A 41 10.24 -22.29 -7.06
N ALA A 42 9.87 -23.13 -6.09
CA ALA A 42 9.26 -24.44 -6.35
C ALA A 42 7.90 -24.32 -7.07
N MET A 43 7.14 -23.26 -6.80
CA MET A 43 5.91 -22.91 -7.52
C MET A 43 6.15 -22.35 -8.94
N GLY A 44 7.40 -22.27 -9.40
CA GLY A 44 7.73 -21.72 -10.72
C GLY A 44 7.59 -20.19 -10.82
N LEU A 45 7.50 -19.48 -9.69
CA LEU A 45 7.54 -18.02 -9.65
C LEU A 45 8.99 -17.52 -9.82
N PRO A 46 9.18 -16.30 -10.38
CA PRO A 46 10.53 -15.79 -10.62
C PRO A 46 11.27 -15.52 -9.30
N TRP A 47 12.59 -15.67 -9.31
CA TRP A 47 13.43 -15.49 -8.11
C TRP A 47 13.35 -14.07 -7.51
N ASP A 48 12.96 -13.08 -8.31
CA ASP A 48 12.81 -11.68 -7.92
C ASP A 48 11.40 -11.33 -7.40
N VAL A 49 10.54 -12.32 -7.10
CA VAL A 49 9.22 -12.11 -6.47
C VAL A 49 9.30 -11.12 -5.30
N TRP A 50 10.30 -11.30 -4.44
CA TRP A 50 10.44 -10.50 -3.22
C TRP A 50 11.05 -9.10 -3.43
N CYS A 51 11.55 -8.80 -4.64
CA CYS A 51 11.90 -7.44 -5.07
C CYS A 51 10.71 -6.57 -5.43
N ARG A 52 9.54 -7.20 -5.59
CA ARG A 52 8.35 -6.55 -6.11
C ARG A 52 7.35 -6.37 -4.98
N ASP A 53 6.48 -5.39 -5.15
CA ASP A 53 5.35 -5.20 -4.26
C ASP A 53 4.20 -6.09 -4.74
N ILE A 54 4.34 -7.41 -4.53
CA ILE A 54 3.35 -8.40 -4.96
C ILE A 54 1.98 -8.22 -4.30
N ASP A 55 1.95 -7.55 -3.14
CA ASP A 55 0.72 -7.21 -2.45
C ASP A 55 0.00 -6.04 -3.12
N ARG A 56 0.73 -5.14 -3.81
CA ARG A 56 0.11 -4.05 -4.56
C ARG A 56 -0.59 -4.56 -5.80
N SER A 57 0.16 -5.17 -6.71
CA SER A 57 -0.35 -5.61 -8.00
C SER A 57 0.57 -6.63 -8.65
N VAL A 58 -0.01 -7.57 -9.37
CA VAL A 58 0.70 -8.59 -10.14
C VAL A 58 0.06 -8.75 -11.52
N ASN A 59 0.80 -9.29 -12.49
CA ASN A 59 0.27 -9.54 -13.83
C ASN A 59 -0.55 -10.86 -13.86
N SER A 60 -1.28 -11.08 -14.95
CA SER A 60 -2.12 -12.26 -15.16
C SER A 60 -1.36 -13.58 -15.00
N LEU A 61 -0.20 -13.70 -15.64
CA LEU A 61 0.64 -14.89 -15.58
C LEU A 61 1.09 -15.21 -14.15
N PHE A 62 1.41 -14.18 -13.35
CA PHE A 62 1.77 -14.36 -11.96
C PHE A 62 0.57 -14.85 -11.13
N LEU A 63 -0.63 -14.29 -11.36
CA LEU A 63 -1.86 -14.76 -10.71
C LEU A 63 -2.14 -16.23 -11.01
N ASP A 64 -1.98 -16.64 -12.27
CA ASP A 64 -2.22 -18.03 -12.68
C ASP A 64 -1.26 -18.99 -11.96
N LYS A 65 0.03 -18.65 -11.89
CA LYS A 65 1.03 -19.44 -11.16
C LYS A 65 0.77 -19.49 -9.65
N VAL A 66 0.34 -18.38 -9.04
CA VAL A 66 -0.01 -18.36 -7.61
C VAL A 66 -1.24 -19.22 -7.36
N ALA A 67 -2.28 -19.09 -8.18
CA ALA A 67 -3.51 -19.86 -8.07
C ALA A 67 -3.24 -21.36 -8.19
N GLU A 68 -2.50 -21.78 -9.22
CA GLU A 68 -2.07 -23.16 -9.44
C GLU A 68 -1.21 -23.67 -8.28
N GLY A 69 -0.12 -22.96 -7.95
CA GLY A 69 0.83 -23.42 -6.93
C GLY A 69 0.28 -23.42 -5.50
N LEU A 70 -0.77 -22.63 -5.22
CA LEU A 70 -1.44 -22.62 -3.91
C LEU A 70 -2.71 -23.48 -3.88
N GLY A 71 -3.20 -23.96 -5.03
CA GLY A 71 -4.47 -24.67 -5.12
C GLY A 71 -5.67 -23.80 -4.72
N ILE A 72 -5.69 -22.53 -5.14
CA ILE A 72 -6.78 -21.58 -4.86
C ILE A 72 -7.36 -21.03 -6.16
N GLU A 73 -8.58 -20.51 -6.10
CA GLU A 73 -9.15 -19.84 -7.26
C GLU A 73 -8.35 -18.60 -7.67
N ARG A 74 -8.22 -18.37 -8.98
CA ARG A 74 -7.57 -17.17 -9.52
C ARG A 74 -8.19 -15.88 -8.98
N GLU A 75 -9.50 -15.87 -8.76
CA GLU A 75 -10.19 -14.70 -8.19
C GLU A 75 -9.80 -14.45 -6.74
N CYS A 76 -9.62 -15.52 -5.95
CA CYS A 76 -9.09 -15.42 -4.59
C CYS A 76 -7.71 -14.77 -4.62
N ALA A 77 -6.78 -15.30 -5.43
CA ALA A 77 -5.44 -14.71 -5.59
C ALA A 77 -5.49 -13.23 -6.02
N ARG A 78 -6.39 -12.88 -6.95
CA ARG A 78 -6.59 -11.50 -7.41
C ARG A 78 -7.06 -10.58 -6.27
N ALA A 79 -8.01 -11.03 -5.46
CA ALA A 79 -8.59 -10.27 -4.35
C ALA A 79 -7.60 -9.95 -3.21
N MET A 80 -6.50 -10.70 -3.13
CA MET A 80 -5.41 -10.46 -2.18
C MET A 80 -4.52 -9.24 -2.52
N THR A 81 -4.69 -8.67 -3.72
CA THR A 81 -3.93 -7.47 -4.13
C THR A 81 -4.66 -6.18 -3.76
N VAL A 82 -3.91 -5.20 -3.29
CA VAL A 82 -4.43 -3.88 -2.90
C VAL A 82 -5.04 -3.16 -4.11
N ASN A 83 -4.41 -3.24 -5.29
CA ASN A 83 -4.95 -2.60 -6.50
C ASN A 83 -6.31 -3.20 -6.92
N THR A 84 -6.55 -4.50 -6.69
CA THR A 84 -7.87 -5.08 -6.96
C THR A 84 -8.94 -4.48 -6.05
N PHE A 85 -8.62 -4.29 -4.76
CA PHE A 85 -9.53 -3.62 -3.83
C PHE A 85 -9.78 -2.15 -4.22
N LEU A 86 -8.72 -1.39 -4.52
CA LEU A 86 -8.82 0.00 -4.95
C LEU A 86 -9.65 0.15 -6.23
N SER A 87 -9.42 -0.70 -7.23
CA SER A 87 -10.18 -0.67 -8.48
C SER A 87 -11.66 -0.97 -8.24
N LYS A 88 -12.01 -1.87 -7.31
CA LYS A 88 -13.41 -2.14 -6.91
C LYS A 88 -14.06 -0.92 -6.22
N CYS A 89 -13.25 -0.06 -5.61
CA CYS A 89 -13.71 1.19 -4.98
C CYS A 89 -13.71 2.38 -5.95
N GLY A 90 -13.53 2.17 -7.26
CA GLY A 90 -13.48 3.25 -8.24
C GLY A 90 -12.22 4.15 -8.13
N VAL A 91 -11.21 3.72 -7.38
CA VAL A 91 -9.91 4.39 -7.31
C VAL A 91 -9.10 3.98 -8.55
N PRO A 92 -8.57 4.93 -9.34
CA PRO A 92 -7.71 4.60 -10.47
C PRO A 92 -6.43 3.94 -9.95
N VAL A 93 -6.04 2.85 -10.62
CA VAL A 93 -4.84 2.08 -10.28
C VAL A 93 -3.79 2.15 -11.39
N GLN A 94 -2.52 2.13 -11.00
CA GLN A 94 -1.37 2.07 -11.89
C GLN A 94 -0.57 0.79 -11.63
N ALA A 95 -0.03 0.20 -12.70
CA ALA A 95 0.86 -0.96 -12.55
C ALA A 95 2.22 -0.59 -11.92
N ILE A 96 2.68 0.64 -12.13
CA ILE A 96 4.00 1.13 -11.72
C ILE A 96 3.86 2.59 -11.28
N GLY A 97 4.71 3.03 -10.35
CA GLY A 97 4.81 4.44 -9.95
C GLY A 97 3.96 4.77 -8.74
N PHE A 98 3.63 6.04 -8.56
CA PHE A 98 2.79 6.49 -7.46
C PHE A 98 1.38 5.89 -7.56
N GLU A 99 0.86 5.38 -6.44
CA GLU A 99 -0.54 4.94 -6.33
C GLU A 99 -1.25 5.78 -5.27
N PRO A 100 -2.41 6.38 -5.60
CA PRO A 100 -3.27 6.99 -4.59
C PRO A 100 -3.64 5.96 -3.52
N TRP A 101 -3.76 6.41 -2.27
CA TRP A 101 -4.20 5.60 -1.12
C TRP A 101 -3.34 4.40 -0.72
N ILE A 102 -2.23 4.08 -1.40
CA ILE A 102 -1.34 2.98 -0.97
C ILE A 102 -0.16 3.51 -0.16
N THR A 103 0.16 2.79 0.91
CA THR A 103 1.37 2.99 1.69
C THR A 103 2.61 2.43 0.98
N TYR A 104 3.67 3.25 0.90
CA TYR A 104 4.86 2.93 0.11
C TYR A 104 5.89 2.12 0.90
N VAL A 105 6.23 0.93 0.40
CA VAL A 105 7.18 0.00 1.04
C VAL A 105 8.65 0.29 0.71
N GLY A 106 8.93 1.17 -0.26
CA GLY A 106 10.30 1.57 -0.59
C GLY A 106 11.17 0.41 -1.02
N LEU A 107 10.92 -0.15 -2.21
CA LEU A 107 11.71 -1.26 -2.73
C LEU A 107 12.98 -0.74 -3.40
N VAL A 108 14.12 -0.97 -2.76
CA VAL A 108 15.45 -0.66 -3.32
C VAL A 108 16.29 -1.93 -3.35
N ARG A 109 16.64 -2.36 -4.58
CA ARG A 109 17.25 -3.66 -4.87
C ARG A 109 16.37 -4.81 -4.35
N TRP A 110 16.50 -5.18 -3.07
CA TRP A 110 15.80 -6.30 -2.39
C TRP A 110 15.22 -5.91 -1.03
N LYS A 111 15.38 -4.65 -0.63
CA LYS A 111 15.06 -4.19 0.72
C LYS A 111 13.83 -3.30 0.66
N ARG A 112 12.86 -3.59 1.52
CA ARG A 112 11.81 -2.65 1.92
C ARG A 112 12.44 -1.68 2.92
N ILE A 113 12.67 -0.45 2.49
CA ILE A 113 13.36 0.59 3.28
C ILE A 113 12.39 1.64 3.84
N ARG A 114 11.10 1.55 3.49
CA ARG A 114 10.05 2.45 3.98
C ARG A 114 8.99 1.69 4.77
N TYR A 115 8.17 2.47 5.46
CA TYR A 115 7.22 2.02 6.48
C TYR A 115 5.84 1.71 5.90
N GLY A 116 5.82 1.21 4.66
CA GLY A 116 4.58 0.98 3.94
C GLY A 116 3.82 -0.26 4.41
N GLN A 117 4.52 -1.27 4.88
CA GLN A 117 3.86 -2.44 5.45
C GLN A 117 3.63 -2.20 6.94
N MET A 118 2.37 -2.27 7.34
CA MET A 118 1.98 -2.17 8.74
C MET A 118 1.59 -3.54 9.31
N TYR A 119 1.52 -3.61 10.64
CA TYR A 119 1.05 -4.76 11.40
C TYR A 119 0.30 -4.32 12.66
N CYS A 120 -0.56 -5.20 13.16
CA CYS A 120 -1.13 -5.11 14.50
C CYS A 120 -0.40 -6.09 15.42
N CYS A 121 0.11 -5.62 16.55
CA CYS A 121 0.76 -6.44 17.57
C CYS A 121 -0.16 -7.51 18.18
N GLY A 122 -1.47 -7.24 18.30
CA GLY A 122 -2.48 -8.23 18.70
C GLY A 122 -2.68 -9.33 17.66
N CYS A 123 -2.85 -8.96 16.38
CA CYS A 123 -2.97 -9.95 15.29
C CYS A 123 -1.71 -10.82 15.14
N LEU A 124 -0.54 -10.24 15.39
CA LEU A 124 0.72 -10.99 15.34
C LEU A 124 0.90 -11.94 16.51
N ASP A 125 0.16 -11.78 17.61
CA ASP A 125 0.22 -12.69 18.76
C ASP A 125 -0.57 -13.98 18.51
N CYS A 126 -1.53 -13.95 17.58
CA CYS A 126 -2.32 -15.11 17.21
C CYS A 126 -1.47 -16.22 16.56
N PRO A 127 -1.78 -17.51 16.78
CA PRO A 127 -1.11 -18.62 16.08
C PRO A 127 -1.27 -18.54 14.56
N ASP A 128 -2.44 -18.12 14.10
CA ASP A 128 -2.76 -17.97 12.68
C ASP A 128 -2.56 -16.55 12.17
N ARG A 129 -1.39 -15.96 12.50
CA ARG A 129 -1.05 -14.58 12.15
C ARG A 129 -0.97 -14.40 10.63
N TYR A 130 -1.66 -13.37 10.15
CA TYR A 130 -1.63 -12.94 8.75
C TYR A 130 -1.58 -11.41 8.68
N LEU A 131 -1.31 -10.89 7.49
CA LEU A 131 -1.36 -9.45 7.24
C LEU A 131 -2.61 -9.08 6.45
N CYS A 132 -3.39 -8.16 7.00
CA CYS A 132 -4.55 -7.60 6.34
C CYS A 132 -4.13 -6.65 5.20
N ARG A 133 -4.78 -6.79 4.05
CA ARG A 133 -4.69 -5.93 2.87
C ARG A 133 -5.03 -4.50 3.19
N ASP A 134 -6.01 -4.27 4.05
CA ASP A 134 -6.48 -2.94 4.37
C ASP A 134 -5.43 -2.17 5.18
N TRP A 135 -4.46 -2.84 5.81
CA TRP A 135 -3.28 -2.20 6.41
C TRP A 135 -2.28 -1.65 5.39
N ARG A 136 -2.54 -1.80 4.09
CA ARG A 136 -1.80 -1.10 3.01
C ARG A 136 -2.53 0.15 2.52
N ILE A 137 -3.73 0.42 3.03
CA ILE A 137 -4.53 1.59 2.69
C ILE A 137 -4.14 2.75 3.62
N ALA A 138 -3.76 3.88 3.04
CA ALA A 138 -3.15 5.01 3.74
C ALA A 138 -4.09 5.70 4.75
N SER A 139 -5.41 5.53 4.60
CA SER A 139 -6.42 6.00 5.57
C SER A 139 -6.65 5.06 6.74
N ASN A 140 -5.96 3.91 6.80
CA ASN A 140 -5.99 3.03 7.96
C ASN A 140 -4.75 3.27 8.83
N TRP A 141 -4.96 3.44 10.13
CA TRP A 141 -3.89 3.63 11.13
C TRP A 141 -4.11 2.80 12.40
N LEU A 142 -5.21 2.06 12.48
CA LEU A 142 -5.56 1.19 13.60
C LEU A 142 -6.13 -0.14 13.10
N CYS A 143 -6.09 -1.15 13.96
CA CYS A 143 -6.70 -2.45 13.74
C CYS A 143 -8.09 -2.46 14.38
N PRO A 144 -9.19 -2.67 13.63
CA PRO A 144 -10.53 -2.70 14.20
C PRO A 144 -10.81 -3.96 15.03
N VAL A 145 -10.03 -5.03 14.86
CA VAL A 145 -10.20 -6.29 15.60
C VAL A 145 -9.71 -6.14 17.04
N HIS A 146 -8.56 -5.48 17.23
CA HIS A 146 -7.92 -5.33 18.54
C HIS A 146 -8.05 -3.91 19.11
N SER A 147 -8.59 -2.96 18.33
CA SER A 147 -8.62 -1.53 18.68
C SER A 147 -7.24 -0.96 19.01
N LEU A 148 -6.18 -1.49 18.39
CA LEU A 148 -4.79 -1.06 18.62
C LEU A 148 -4.28 -0.22 17.44
N PRO A 149 -3.40 0.77 17.69
CA PRO A 149 -2.72 1.47 16.62
C PRO A 149 -1.87 0.49 15.79
N LEU A 150 -1.91 0.64 14.47
CA LEU A 150 -1.05 -0.11 13.57
C LEU A 150 0.39 0.40 13.70
N GLN A 151 1.32 -0.55 13.74
CA GLN A 151 2.75 -0.31 13.79
C GLN A 151 3.36 -0.52 12.41
N ASP A 152 4.42 0.21 12.09
CA ASP A 152 5.09 0.15 10.77
C ASP A 152 6.60 -0.16 10.88
N CYS A 153 7.11 -0.28 12.10
CA CYS A 153 8.49 -0.61 12.41
C CYS A 153 8.61 -1.45 13.69
N CYS A 154 9.81 -1.97 13.95
CA CYS A 154 10.15 -2.55 15.24
C CYS A 154 10.21 -1.47 16.34
N PRO A 155 9.54 -1.65 17.50
CA PRO A 155 9.54 -0.66 18.58
C PRO A 155 10.92 -0.47 19.22
N LYS A 156 11.79 -1.48 19.18
CA LYS A 156 13.13 -1.41 19.81
C LYS A 156 14.18 -0.76 18.91
N CYS A 157 14.23 -1.12 17.62
CA CYS A 157 15.33 -0.71 16.74
C CYS A 157 14.91 0.19 15.57
N GLY A 158 13.62 0.50 15.44
CA GLY A 158 13.08 1.36 14.38
C GLY A 158 13.19 0.80 12.96
N LYS A 159 13.67 -0.45 12.78
CA LYS A 159 13.71 -1.09 11.46
C LYS A 159 12.28 -1.16 10.88
N PRO A 160 12.04 -0.73 9.62
CA PRO A 160 10.76 -0.95 8.96
C PRO A 160 10.35 -2.43 9.01
N PHE A 161 9.06 -2.68 9.15
CA PHE A 161 8.56 -4.05 9.15
C PHE A 161 8.69 -4.68 7.74
N THR A 162 9.35 -5.84 7.68
CA THR A 162 9.70 -6.55 6.45
C THR A 162 9.20 -8.00 6.54
N PRO A 163 7.89 -8.24 6.44
CA PRO A 163 7.25 -9.47 6.89
C PRO A 163 7.77 -10.76 6.25
N TYR A 164 8.18 -10.67 4.98
CA TYR A 164 8.55 -11.84 4.18
C TYR A 164 10.05 -12.14 4.22
N ARG A 165 10.82 -11.31 4.93
CA ARG A 165 12.26 -11.45 5.08
C ARG A 165 12.55 -12.00 6.47
N ASP A 166 13.50 -12.94 6.57
CA ASP A 166 13.96 -13.49 7.85
C ASP A 166 12.81 -14.01 8.74
N ASP A 167 11.72 -14.46 8.10
CA ASP A 167 10.51 -15.02 8.72
C ASP A 167 9.83 -14.08 9.75
N GLU A 168 9.97 -12.75 9.58
CA GLU A 168 9.46 -11.75 10.54
C GLU A 168 7.96 -11.90 10.83
N LEU A 169 7.13 -12.17 9.82
CA LEU A 169 5.70 -12.40 9.99
C LEU A 169 5.43 -13.66 10.81
N VAL A 170 5.91 -14.81 10.33
CA VAL A 170 5.56 -16.12 10.89
C VAL A 170 6.18 -16.36 12.27
N MET A 171 7.30 -15.69 12.56
CA MET A 171 7.93 -15.71 13.88
C MET A 171 7.53 -14.51 14.78
N ALA A 172 6.74 -13.56 14.26
CA ALA A 172 6.42 -12.27 14.90
C ALA A 172 7.60 -11.63 15.66
N ARG A 173 8.76 -11.55 15.02
CA ARG A 173 9.97 -10.96 15.60
C ARG A 173 10.69 -10.10 14.59
N CYS A 174 11.42 -9.11 15.07
CA CYS A 174 12.24 -8.27 14.22
C CYS A 174 13.45 -9.05 13.67
N GLY A 175 13.60 -9.12 12.35
CA GLY A 175 14.75 -9.68 11.64
C GLY A 175 15.99 -8.78 11.67
N ARG A 176 16.17 -7.97 12.72
CA ARG A 176 17.42 -7.26 13.02
C ARG A 176 17.79 -7.41 14.48
N CYS A 177 16.89 -7.03 15.39
CA CYS A 177 17.17 -7.04 16.83
C CYS A 177 16.42 -8.12 17.60
N ILE A 178 15.77 -9.07 16.88
CA ILE A 178 15.03 -10.24 17.41
C ILE A 178 13.92 -9.96 18.41
N THR A 179 13.63 -8.68 18.68
CA THR A 179 12.55 -8.27 19.59
C THR A 179 11.23 -8.76 19.03
N SER A 180 10.34 -9.23 19.93
CA SER A 180 8.98 -9.56 19.54
C SER A 180 8.33 -8.36 18.84
N LEU A 181 7.47 -8.65 17.88
CA LEU A 181 6.56 -7.68 17.27
C LEU A 181 5.13 -7.93 17.74
N ALA A 182 4.86 -9.10 18.30
CA ALA A 182 3.63 -9.44 18.99
C ALA A 182 3.63 -8.89 20.43
N GLY A 183 2.46 -8.59 20.96
CA GLY A 183 2.30 -8.27 22.38
C GLY A 183 2.76 -6.87 22.81
N HIS A 184 3.44 -6.11 21.95
CA HIS A 184 3.90 -4.74 22.25
C HIS A 184 2.79 -3.70 22.08
N ASP A 185 2.84 -2.59 22.83
CA ASP A 185 1.89 -1.46 22.73
C ASP A 185 0.41 -1.89 22.70
N GLN A 186 -0.04 -2.53 23.79
CA GLN A 186 -1.42 -2.96 24.00
C GLN A 186 -2.34 -1.81 24.45
N GLN A 187 -1.94 -0.55 24.25
CA GLN A 187 -2.78 0.58 24.59
C GLN A 187 -3.84 0.75 23.49
N PRO A 188 -5.13 0.58 23.81
CA PRO A 188 -6.18 0.77 22.82
C PRO A 188 -6.27 2.23 22.38
N VAL A 189 -6.67 2.41 21.13
CA VAL A 189 -7.11 3.71 20.59
C VAL A 189 -8.38 4.17 21.31
N SER A 190 -8.64 5.47 21.32
CA SER A 190 -9.85 6.00 21.97
C SER A 190 -11.13 5.68 21.18
N ASP A 191 -12.28 5.81 21.83
CA ASP A 191 -13.59 5.61 21.18
C ASP A 191 -13.81 6.60 20.02
N GLU A 192 -13.33 7.84 20.16
CA GLU A 192 -13.37 8.84 19.09
C GLU A 192 -12.51 8.42 17.88
N GLU A 193 -11.35 7.79 18.11
CA GLU A 193 -10.52 7.27 17.02
C GLU A 193 -11.20 6.08 16.30
N LEU A 194 -11.89 5.21 17.05
CA LEU A 194 -12.70 4.14 16.48
C LEU A 194 -13.87 4.69 15.66
N GLU A 195 -14.52 5.76 16.15
CA GLU A 195 -15.58 6.48 15.43
C GLU A 195 -15.10 7.10 14.13
N LEU A 196 -14.00 7.83 14.19
CA LEU A 196 -13.37 8.40 13.00
C LEU A 196 -13.02 7.32 11.98
N HIS A 197 -12.48 6.18 12.44
CA HIS A 197 -12.19 5.05 11.58
C HIS A 197 -13.47 4.49 10.94
N ARG A 198 -14.56 4.33 11.69
CA ARG A 198 -15.87 3.91 11.16
C ARG A 198 -16.40 4.86 10.09
N HIS A 199 -16.29 6.18 10.28
CA HIS A 199 -16.66 7.16 9.26
C HIS A 199 -15.85 6.98 7.96
N ILE A 200 -14.54 6.77 8.07
CA ILE A 200 -13.67 6.49 6.92
C ILE A 200 -14.07 5.19 6.23
N GLN A 201 -14.37 4.12 6.98
CA GLN A 201 -14.84 2.86 6.40
C GLN A 201 -16.18 3.03 5.67
N SER A 202 -17.07 3.89 6.16
CA SER A 202 -18.31 4.23 5.45
C SER A 202 -18.03 4.81 4.07
N LEU A 203 -17.03 5.70 3.95
CA LEU A 203 -16.63 6.28 2.65
C LEU A 203 -16.08 5.21 1.69
N TRP A 204 -15.28 4.28 2.19
CA TRP A 204 -14.80 3.13 1.40
C TRP A 204 -15.95 2.21 0.98
N ASN A 205 -16.91 1.94 1.85
CA ASN A 205 -18.09 1.14 1.55
C ASN A 205 -18.98 1.79 0.50
N ASP A 206 -19.17 3.11 0.56
CA ASP A 206 -19.88 3.87 -0.47
C ASP A 206 -19.17 3.77 -1.81
N ALA A 207 -17.85 3.93 -1.82
CA ALA A 207 -17.03 3.80 -3.02
C ALA A 207 -17.15 2.41 -3.65
N ARG A 208 -17.08 1.35 -2.84
CA ARG A 208 -17.28 -0.05 -3.26
C ARG A 208 -18.69 -0.30 -3.80
N SER A 209 -19.68 0.45 -3.32
CA SER A 209 -21.07 0.39 -3.78
C SER A 209 -21.33 1.25 -5.02
N GLY A 210 -20.28 1.75 -5.69
CA GLY A 210 -20.39 2.56 -6.90
C GLY A 210 -20.54 4.06 -6.66
N ARG A 211 -20.36 4.55 -5.42
CA ARG A 211 -20.45 5.97 -5.05
C ARG A 211 -19.10 6.52 -4.55
N PRO A 212 -18.05 6.61 -5.39
CA PRO A 212 -16.71 6.97 -4.95
C PRO A 212 -16.52 8.46 -4.64
N GLY A 213 -17.52 9.30 -4.95
CA GLY A 213 -17.44 10.76 -4.83
C GLY A 213 -16.94 11.29 -3.47
N PRO A 214 -17.52 10.86 -2.34
CA PRO A 214 -17.04 11.24 -1.01
C PRO A 214 -15.57 10.84 -0.75
N LEU A 215 -15.16 9.66 -1.21
CA LEU A 215 -13.77 9.21 -1.09
C LEU A 215 -12.81 10.06 -1.94
N CYS A 216 -13.21 10.44 -3.16
CA CYS A 216 -12.46 11.39 -4.01
C CYS A 216 -12.29 12.74 -3.32
N ALA A 217 -13.37 13.27 -2.73
CA ALA A 217 -13.37 14.53 -2.02
C ALA A 217 -12.43 14.49 -0.80
N LEU A 218 -12.46 13.38 -0.05
CA LEU A 218 -11.54 13.17 1.06
C LEU A 218 -10.09 13.15 0.60
N TYR A 219 -9.76 12.38 -0.45
CA TYR A 219 -8.40 12.32 -0.98
C TYR A 219 -7.87 13.72 -1.33
N ARG A 220 -8.66 14.48 -2.11
CA ARG A 220 -8.29 15.84 -2.52
C ARG A 220 -8.06 16.75 -1.33
N HIS A 221 -8.99 16.73 -0.36
CA HIS A 221 -8.90 17.54 0.85
C HIS A 221 -7.65 17.21 1.66
N LEU A 222 -7.38 15.93 1.91
CA LEU A 222 -6.18 15.51 2.65
C LEU A 222 -4.91 15.90 1.91
N SER A 223 -4.86 15.74 0.59
CA SER A 223 -3.71 16.16 -0.21
C SER A 223 -3.50 17.68 -0.15
N GLU A 224 -4.56 18.49 -0.16
CA GLU A 224 -4.47 19.96 -0.05
C GLU A 224 -4.01 20.40 1.35
N VAL A 225 -4.61 19.84 2.41
CA VAL A 225 -4.22 20.14 3.79
C VAL A 225 -2.76 19.73 4.06
N ALA A 226 -2.35 18.55 3.59
CA ALA A 226 -1.01 18.02 3.80
C ALA A 226 0.09 18.91 3.21
N VAL A 227 -0.17 19.65 2.12
CA VAL A 227 0.81 20.58 1.53
C VAL A 227 1.15 21.73 2.48
N TYR A 228 0.18 22.20 3.26
CA TYR A 228 0.33 23.37 4.12
C TYR A 228 0.51 23.04 5.60
N ASP A 229 0.48 21.75 5.96
CA ASP A 229 0.68 21.33 7.35
C ASP A 229 2.13 21.66 7.78
N PRO A 230 2.34 22.56 8.76
CA PRO A 230 3.67 22.99 9.16
C PRO A 230 4.49 21.86 9.77
N ARG A 231 3.84 20.78 10.25
CA ARG A 231 4.53 19.55 10.71
C ARG A 231 5.24 18.85 9.54
N PHE A 232 4.82 19.09 8.30
CA PHE A 232 5.20 18.27 7.15
C PHE A 232 5.54 19.07 5.87
N ALA A 233 5.51 20.40 5.91
CA ALA A 233 5.81 21.31 4.80
C ALA A 233 7.20 21.09 4.14
N LEU A 234 8.08 20.30 4.76
CA LEU A 234 9.44 19.97 4.30
C LEU A 234 9.62 18.51 3.88
N ALA A 235 8.61 17.65 4.01
CA ALA A 235 8.78 16.21 3.76
C ALA A 235 9.04 15.87 2.29
N GLY A 236 8.53 16.68 1.35
CA GLY A 236 8.70 16.46 -0.10
C GLY A 236 8.06 15.19 -0.66
N GLU A 237 7.37 14.41 0.18
CA GLU A 237 6.73 13.14 -0.14
C GLU A 237 5.22 13.23 0.09
N HIS A 238 4.44 12.52 -0.74
CA HIS A 238 2.99 12.48 -0.63
C HIS A 238 2.55 11.89 0.74
N TRP A 239 1.44 12.38 1.30
CA TRP A 239 1.02 12.02 2.67
C TRP A 239 0.76 10.52 2.86
N SER A 240 0.43 9.78 1.81
CA SER A 240 0.27 8.33 1.87
C SER A 240 1.59 7.59 2.19
N TYR A 241 2.74 8.24 2.03
CA TYR A 241 4.06 7.65 2.27
C TYR A 241 4.60 7.97 3.67
N TRP A 242 3.92 8.86 4.41
CA TRP A 242 4.26 9.21 5.78
C TRP A 242 4.09 8.02 6.72
N ARG A 243 4.64 8.11 7.93
CA ARG A 243 4.50 7.10 8.97
C ARG A 243 3.05 6.95 9.40
N THR A 244 2.72 5.79 9.97
CA THR A 244 1.35 5.49 10.43
C THR A 244 0.79 6.55 11.38
N TRP A 245 1.57 6.99 12.38
CA TRP A 245 1.14 8.01 13.34
C TRP A 245 0.99 9.41 12.75
N GLU A 246 1.78 9.74 11.71
CA GLU A 246 1.67 11.02 11.00
C GLU A 246 0.36 11.07 10.20
N ARG A 247 0.03 9.96 9.53
CA ARG A 247 -1.26 9.83 8.83
C ARG A 247 -2.42 9.85 9.82
N ALA A 248 -2.31 9.18 10.96
CA ALA A 248 -3.30 9.24 12.03
C ALA A 248 -3.53 10.69 12.50
N ALA A 249 -2.45 11.45 12.72
CA ALA A 249 -2.54 12.84 13.16
C ALA A 249 -3.13 13.77 12.08
N LEU A 250 -2.91 13.49 10.79
CA LEU A 250 -3.57 14.19 9.68
C LEU A 250 -5.08 13.87 9.64
N LEU A 251 -5.47 12.61 9.80
CA LEU A 251 -6.87 12.21 9.75
C LEU A 251 -7.65 12.79 10.93
N ARG A 252 -7.09 12.73 12.14
CA ARG A 252 -7.69 13.33 13.35
C ARG A 252 -7.88 14.83 13.22
N SER A 253 -6.92 15.57 12.64
CA SER A 253 -7.10 17.02 12.46
C SER A 253 -8.22 17.37 11.47
N GLN A 254 -8.67 16.40 10.67
CA GLN A 254 -9.73 16.57 9.66
C GLN A 254 -11.02 15.81 10.00
N GLU A 255 -11.20 15.38 11.26
CA GLU A 255 -12.36 14.62 11.72
C GLU A 255 -13.69 15.28 11.32
N GLY A 256 -13.87 16.56 11.62
CA GLY A 256 -15.12 17.26 11.30
C GLY A 256 -15.44 17.27 9.80
N PHE A 257 -14.44 17.28 8.91
CA PHE A 257 -14.65 17.17 7.47
C PHE A 257 -15.04 15.73 7.06
N ILE A 258 -14.36 14.74 7.63
CA ILE A 258 -14.61 13.31 7.40
C ILE A 258 -16.04 12.93 7.83
N THR A 259 -16.46 13.34 9.03
CA THR A 259 -17.81 13.06 9.56
C THR A 259 -18.89 13.69 8.68
N ARG A 260 -18.69 14.93 8.19
CA ARG A 260 -19.63 15.57 7.26
C ARG A 260 -19.75 14.82 5.94
N LEU A 261 -18.64 14.34 5.38
CA LEU A 261 -18.65 13.53 4.16
C LEU A 261 -19.38 12.20 4.36
N ALA A 262 -19.10 11.51 5.48
CA ALA A 262 -19.72 10.22 5.79
C ALA A 262 -21.24 10.35 6.01
N SER A 263 -21.68 11.47 6.58
CA SER A 263 -23.11 11.73 6.82
C SER A 263 -23.89 12.16 5.57
N HIS A 264 -23.22 12.65 4.51
CA HIS A 264 -23.88 13.16 3.30
C HIS A 264 -23.23 12.62 2.00
N PRO A 265 -23.36 11.30 1.71
CA PRO A 265 -22.67 10.66 0.58
C PRO A 265 -23.02 11.28 -0.78
N SER A 266 -24.23 11.79 -0.94
CA SER A 266 -24.74 12.36 -2.20
C SER A 266 -24.03 13.65 -2.63
N ARG A 267 -23.42 14.41 -1.70
CA ARG A 267 -22.70 15.65 -2.01
C ARG A 267 -21.37 15.41 -2.75
N GLY A 268 -20.84 14.18 -2.74
CA GLY A 268 -19.59 13.81 -3.38
C GLY A 268 -19.68 13.51 -4.89
N ALA A 269 -20.89 13.28 -5.44
CA ALA A 269 -21.09 12.88 -6.83
C ALA A 269 -20.52 13.88 -7.87
N LEU A 270 -20.34 15.15 -7.48
CA LEU A 270 -19.81 16.23 -8.32
C LEU A 270 -18.26 16.25 -8.44
N VAL A 271 -17.53 15.37 -7.71
CA VAL A 271 -16.06 15.41 -7.59
C VAL A 271 -15.33 14.39 -8.48
N TRP A 272 -16.01 13.83 -9.49
CA TRP A 272 -15.42 12.85 -10.44
C TRP A 272 -14.22 13.41 -11.25
N CYS A 273 -13.97 14.73 -11.18
CA CYS A 273 -12.85 15.44 -11.78
C CYS A 273 -11.49 15.26 -11.03
N GLY A 274 -11.52 14.89 -9.74
CA GLY A 274 -10.34 14.98 -8.85
C GLY A 274 -9.18 14.04 -9.20
N TYR A 275 -9.47 12.78 -9.49
CA TYR A 275 -8.43 11.81 -9.87
C TYR A 275 -7.78 12.11 -11.22
N SER A 276 -8.54 12.69 -12.15
CA SER A 276 -8.12 12.95 -13.52
C SER A 276 -7.18 14.15 -13.65
N ARG A 277 -7.19 15.12 -12.72
CA ARG A 277 -6.24 16.26 -12.74
C ARG A 277 -4.81 15.88 -12.33
N ALA A 278 -4.62 14.79 -11.59
CA ALA A 278 -3.30 14.18 -11.40
C ALA A 278 -2.85 13.37 -12.63
N ARG A 279 -3.75 13.20 -13.60
CA ARG A 279 -3.63 12.32 -14.75
C ARG A 279 -3.86 13.11 -16.04
N ASP A 280 -3.25 14.29 -16.16
CA ASP A 280 -3.23 15.05 -17.41
C ASP A 280 -2.45 14.25 -18.49
N LEU A 281 -3.12 13.22 -19.01
CA LEU A 281 -2.81 12.42 -20.18
C LEU A 281 -3.31 13.13 -21.46
N SER A 282 -3.81 14.36 -21.32
CA SER A 282 -4.15 15.29 -22.41
C SER A 282 -3.00 16.23 -22.79
N ALA A 283 -1.74 15.89 -22.46
CA ALA A 283 -0.64 16.36 -23.28
C ALA A 283 -0.76 15.69 -24.66
N GLY A 284 -1.39 16.40 -25.61
CA GLY A 284 -1.59 15.95 -26.99
C GLY A 284 -0.32 15.36 -27.61
N PRO A 285 -0.44 14.53 -28.67
CA PRO A 285 0.65 13.70 -29.16
C PRO A 285 1.87 14.57 -29.46
N LYS A 286 2.87 14.53 -28.58
CA LYS A 286 4.12 15.26 -28.81
C LYS A 286 4.75 14.63 -30.05
N ARG A 287 4.90 15.46 -31.09
CA ARG A 287 5.60 15.19 -32.35
C ARG A 287 6.73 14.19 -32.11
N ARG A 288 6.75 13.10 -32.91
CA ARG A 288 7.70 11.98 -32.87
C ARG A 288 9.07 12.44 -32.34
N ALA A 289 9.25 12.29 -31.02
CA ALA A 289 10.52 12.54 -30.39
C ALA A 289 11.44 11.38 -30.76
N ALA A 290 12.68 11.68 -31.14
CA ALA A 290 13.71 10.66 -31.38
C ALA A 290 13.67 9.64 -30.22
N SER A 291 13.69 8.35 -30.58
CA SER A 291 13.56 7.25 -29.61
C SER A 291 14.58 7.38 -28.49
N MET A 292 14.13 7.23 -27.24
CA MET A 292 15.01 7.26 -26.07
C MET A 292 16.15 6.23 -26.20
N PRO A 293 17.43 6.61 -25.99
CA PRO A 293 18.55 5.67 -26.09
C PRO A 293 18.33 4.47 -25.16
N ILE A 294 18.59 3.25 -25.66
CA ILE A 294 18.51 2.00 -24.88
C ILE A 294 19.60 1.98 -23.80
N ASP A 295 20.78 2.52 -24.13
CA ASP A 295 21.92 2.63 -23.24
C ASP A 295 21.62 3.53 -22.00
N PRO A 296 21.79 3.01 -20.76
CA PRO A 296 21.44 3.75 -19.54
C PRO A 296 22.25 5.03 -19.31
N GLN A 297 23.52 5.06 -19.73
CA GLN A 297 24.42 6.19 -19.49
C GLN A 297 24.13 7.34 -20.46
N ARG A 298 23.93 7.04 -21.75
CA ARG A 298 23.47 8.01 -22.76
C ARG A 298 22.07 8.54 -22.44
N ARG A 299 21.19 7.68 -21.92
CA ARG A 299 19.86 8.07 -21.45
C ARG A 299 19.95 9.07 -20.29
N ALA A 300 20.78 8.80 -19.28
CA ALA A 300 20.97 9.70 -18.15
C ALA A 300 21.56 11.05 -18.57
N GLN A 301 22.56 11.06 -19.46
CA GLN A 301 23.17 12.28 -19.99
C GLN A 301 22.16 13.14 -20.76
N LEU A 302 21.34 12.53 -21.63
CA LEU A 302 20.30 13.22 -22.39
C LEU A 302 19.25 13.87 -21.47
N LEU A 303 18.87 13.18 -20.37
CA LEU A 303 17.94 13.72 -19.39
C LEU A 303 18.52 14.91 -18.62
N LEU A 304 19.81 14.88 -18.27
CA LEU A 304 20.51 16.00 -17.61
C LEU A 304 20.62 17.21 -18.53
N ASP A 305 20.92 17.00 -19.81
CA ASP A 305 21.03 18.10 -20.78
C ASP A 305 19.67 18.71 -21.13
N LEU A 306 18.59 17.90 -21.14
CA LEU A 306 17.22 18.40 -21.24
C LEU A 306 16.82 19.22 -20.02
N ALA A 307 17.11 18.73 -18.81
CA ALA A 307 16.82 19.43 -17.56
C ALA A 307 17.51 20.79 -17.48
N ARG A 308 18.75 20.91 -17.97
CA ARG A 308 19.51 22.16 -18.04
C ARG A 308 18.93 23.20 -19.00
N ARG A 309 18.15 22.76 -20.00
CA ARG A 309 17.53 23.64 -21.01
C ARG A 309 16.12 24.09 -20.65
N VAL A 310 15.49 23.47 -19.65
CA VAL A 310 14.17 23.89 -19.17
C VAL A 310 14.31 25.18 -18.35
N ARG A 311 13.95 26.33 -18.94
CA ARG A 311 13.75 27.57 -18.18
C ARG A 311 12.35 27.55 -17.54
N TRP A 312 12.31 27.77 -16.24
CA TRP A 312 11.07 27.96 -15.48
C TRP A 312 10.44 29.33 -15.78
N PRO A 313 9.10 29.42 -15.97
CA PRO A 313 8.43 30.71 -15.97
C PRO A 313 8.54 31.34 -14.56
N ARG A 314 9.04 32.57 -14.47
CA ARG A 314 8.92 33.38 -13.25
C ARG A 314 7.45 33.56 -12.92
N ARG A 315 7.09 33.32 -11.65
CA ARG A 315 5.74 33.51 -11.07
C ARG A 315 5.06 34.75 -11.64
N SER A 316 3.92 34.59 -12.32
CA SER A 316 3.04 35.71 -12.64
C SER A 316 2.40 36.20 -11.34
N ARG A 317 2.77 37.40 -10.90
CA ARG A 317 1.97 38.19 -9.97
C ARG A 317 0.60 38.40 -10.61
N ALA A 318 -0.47 37.88 -10.01
CA ALA A 318 -1.82 38.29 -10.36
C ALA A 318 -1.98 39.77 -10.00
N ARG A 319 -2.30 40.61 -10.99
CA ARG A 319 -2.75 41.99 -10.75
C ARG A 319 -4.13 41.89 -10.08
N VAL A 320 -4.24 42.48 -8.92
CA VAL A 320 -5.53 42.92 -8.38
C VAL A 320 -5.92 44.17 -9.19
N SER A 321 -7.08 44.13 -9.84
CA SER A 321 -7.80 45.35 -10.22
C SER A 321 -9.23 45.21 -9.74
N ARG A 322 -9.71 46.29 -9.13
CA ARG A 322 -11.04 46.50 -8.56
C ARG A 322 -12.16 46.17 -9.53
#